data_AF-A0A368EZP6-F1
#
_entry.id   AF-A0A368EZP6-F1
#
_cell.length_a   1.000
_cell.length_b   1.000
_cell.length_c   1.000
_cell.angle_alpha   90.00
_cell.angle_beta   90.00
_cell.angle_gamma   90.00
#
_symmetry.space_group_name_H-M   'P 1'
#
loop_
_entity.id
_entity.type
_entity.pdbx_description
1 polymer ?
#
loop_
_entity_poly.entity_id
_entity_poly.type
_entity_poly.pdbx_seq_one_letter_code
_entity_poly.pdbx_strand_id
1 'polypeptide(L)'
;MGFGPFRWVCTSQKPEDLQQTDNIACEVIQELMKNKVPEHVKQQYFDNKKWIEGAAANRLVVGSQARILYSDQEGRIAIALAFNDAVKTGRVSAPIVLSRDHHDVSGTDSPFRETSNIMDGSALTADMAVQNVIGDSFRGATWVSLHNGGGVGWGDVINGGFGMLLDGSEVRDLDHPLV
;
A
#
# COMPACT_ATOMS: atom_id res chain seq x y z
N MET A 1 14.22 -0.51 -3.05
CA MET A 1 13.56 0.77 -2.71
C MET A 1 12.23 0.55 -2.02
N GLY A 2 11.44 -0.48 -2.36
CA GLY A 2 10.20 -0.80 -1.63
C GLY A 2 8.99 0.05 -2.01
N PHE A 3 9.17 1.14 -2.76
CA PHE A 3 8.09 1.98 -3.24
C PHE A 3 7.16 1.20 -4.19
N GLY A 4 5.88 1.27 -3.89
CA GLY A 4 4.81 0.68 -4.70
C GLY A 4 3.44 1.11 -4.18
N PRO A 5 2.35 0.64 -4.81
CA PRO A 5 1.01 1.12 -4.54
C PRO A 5 0.58 0.84 -3.10
N PHE A 6 0.28 1.90 -2.37
CA PHE A 6 -0.36 1.86 -1.06
C PHE A 6 -1.73 2.51 -1.17
N ARG A 7 -2.78 1.72 -0.92
CA ARG A 7 -4.18 2.14 -1.09
C ARG A 7 -4.94 1.98 0.20
N TRP A 8 -5.96 2.82 0.36
CA TRP A 8 -6.93 2.62 1.42
C TRP A 8 -8.34 3.04 1.02
N VAL A 9 -9.31 2.53 1.80
CA VAL A 9 -10.73 2.84 1.70
C VAL A 9 -11.28 3.18 3.07
N CYS A 10 -11.96 4.32 3.20
CA CYS A 10 -12.69 4.70 4.40
C CYS A 10 -14.05 3.98 4.42
N THR A 11 -14.27 3.05 5.36
CA THR A 11 -15.50 2.24 5.39
C THR A 11 -16.76 3.03 5.75
N SER A 12 -16.59 4.22 6.34
CA SER A 12 -17.68 5.17 6.63
C SER A 12 -18.35 5.75 5.38
N GLN A 13 -17.69 5.68 4.22
CA GLN A 13 -18.10 6.36 2.98
C GLN A 13 -18.20 7.89 3.09
N LYS A 14 -17.63 8.48 4.14
CA LYS A 14 -17.63 9.94 4.37
C LYS A 14 -16.44 10.61 3.68
N PRO A 15 -16.65 11.63 2.83
CA PRO A 15 -15.56 12.42 2.26
C PRO A 15 -14.68 13.08 3.33
N GLU A 16 -15.23 13.38 4.50
CA GLU A 16 -14.51 13.97 5.62
C GLU A 16 -13.43 13.01 6.15
N ASP A 17 -13.75 11.72 6.28
CA ASP A 17 -12.78 10.71 6.70
C ASP A 17 -11.66 10.56 5.66
N LEU A 18 -11.99 10.63 4.36
CA LEU A 18 -10.99 10.59 3.30
C LEU A 18 -10.05 11.81 3.38
N GLN A 19 -10.61 13.00 3.58
CA GLN A 19 -9.82 14.22 3.76
C GLN A 19 -8.92 14.13 5.00
N GLN A 20 -9.39 13.55 6.11
CA GLN A 20 -8.55 13.31 7.29
C GLN A 20 -7.41 12.33 6.97
N THR A 21 -7.68 11.23 6.27
CA THR A 21 -6.62 10.29 5.87
C THR A 21 -5.62 10.90 4.90
N ASP A 22 -6.04 11.78 3.98
CA ASP A 22 -5.14 12.52 3.10
C ASP A 22 -4.18 13.42 3.91
N ASN A 23 -4.70 14.12 4.92
CA ASN A 23 -3.90 14.98 5.80
C ASN A 23 -2.90 14.16 6.62
N ILE A 24 -3.35 13.07 7.24
CA ILE A 24 -2.50 12.18 8.04
C ILE A 24 -1.37 11.59 7.19
N ALA A 25 -1.67 11.12 5.98
CA ALA A 25 -0.65 10.57 5.09
C ALA A 25 0.39 11.64 4.69
N CYS A 26 -0.06 12.87 4.42
CA CYS A 26 0.83 13.99 4.13
C CYS A 26 1.76 14.34 5.30
N GLU A 27 1.22 14.41 6.53
CA GLU A 27 1.97 14.65 7.76
C GLU A 27 3.02 13.57 7.99
N VAL A 28 2.63 12.28 7.88
CA VAL A 28 3.56 11.15 8.06
C VAL A 28 4.70 11.21 7.05
N ILE A 29 4.41 11.43 5.76
CA ILE A 29 5.44 11.56 4.73
C ILE A 29 6.37 12.73 5.04
N GLN A 30 5.82 13.87 5.46
CA GLN A 30 6.61 15.04 5.82
C GLN A 30 7.54 14.77 7.01
N GLU A 31 7.11 14.03 8.01
CA GLU A 31 7.97 13.61 9.13
C GLU A 31 9.08 12.64 8.68
N LEU A 32 8.74 11.64 7.86
CA LEU A 32 9.72 10.68 7.32
C LEU A 32 10.82 11.38 6.51
N MET A 33 10.45 12.40 5.73
CA MET A 33 11.41 13.20 4.94
C MET A 33 12.39 14.03 5.78
N LYS A 34 12.12 14.24 7.08
CA LYS A 34 13.06 14.90 8.01
C LYS A 34 14.17 13.95 8.47
N ASN A 35 13.93 12.65 8.43
CA ASN A 35 14.94 11.65 8.76
C ASN A 35 16.05 11.62 7.71
N LYS A 36 17.20 11.06 8.09
CA LYS A 36 18.31 10.88 7.15
C LYS A 36 18.02 9.68 6.24
N VAL A 37 17.27 9.93 5.16
CA VAL A 37 17.01 8.96 4.09
C VAL A 37 17.89 9.24 2.86
N PRO A 38 18.21 8.24 2.02
CA PRO A 38 18.89 8.47 0.75
C PRO A 38 18.11 9.44 -0.15
N GLU A 39 18.82 10.25 -0.94
CA GLU A 39 18.20 11.29 -1.77
C GLU A 39 17.13 10.74 -2.74
N HIS A 40 17.37 9.56 -3.30
CA HIS A 40 16.41 8.91 -4.20
C HIS A 40 15.11 8.48 -3.48
N VAL A 41 15.18 8.08 -2.20
CA VAL A 41 14.01 7.79 -1.36
C VAL A 41 13.27 9.08 -1.05
N LYS A 42 14.01 10.15 -0.70
CA LYS A 42 13.44 11.46 -0.43
C LYS A 42 12.67 12.03 -1.62
N GLN A 43 13.19 11.85 -2.83
CA GLN A 43 12.51 12.26 -4.06
C GLN A 43 11.18 11.52 -4.24
N GLN A 44 11.15 10.19 -4.02
CA GLN A 44 9.92 9.41 -4.11
C GLN A 44 8.87 9.89 -3.09
N TYR A 45 9.28 10.17 -1.85
CA TYR A 45 8.38 10.76 -0.87
C TYR A 45 7.88 12.15 -1.27
N PHE A 46 8.76 13.00 -1.82
CA PHE A 46 8.37 14.33 -2.30
C PHE A 46 7.29 14.24 -3.40
N ASP A 47 7.47 13.33 -4.36
CA ASP A 47 6.52 13.13 -5.46
C ASP A 47 5.15 12.69 -4.93
N ASN A 48 5.14 11.74 -3.98
CA ASN A 48 3.91 11.23 -3.37
C ASN A 48 3.24 12.22 -2.42
N LYS A 49 4.02 13.06 -1.73
CA LYS A 49 3.51 14.19 -0.95
C LYS A 49 2.81 15.21 -1.84
N LYS A 50 3.45 15.61 -2.94
CA LYS A 50 2.87 16.55 -3.90
C LYS A 50 1.58 16.00 -4.52
N TRP A 51 1.55 14.70 -4.80
CA TRP A 51 0.36 14.01 -5.27
C TRP A 51 -0.78 14.09 -4.24
N ILE A 52 -0.55 13.69 -2.98
CA ILE A 52 -1.63 13.63 -1.97
C ILE A 52 -2.19 15.02 -1.66
N GLU A 53 -1.36 16.06 -1.63
CA GLU A 53 -1.78 17.47 -1.45
C GLU A 53 -2.70 17.95 -2.57
N GLY A 54 -2.52 17.45 -3.80
CA GLY A 54 -3.35 17.80 -4.95
C GLY A 54 -4.52 16.85 -5.21
N ALA A 55 -4.59 15.69 -4.56
CA ALA A 55 -5.45 14.58 -4.97
C ALA A 55 -6.95 14.92 -4.86
N ALA A 56 -7.36 15.65 -3.82
CA ALA A 56 -8.75 16.07 -3.62
C ALA A 56 -9.22 17.05 -4.71
N ALA A 57 -8.38 18.00 -5.11
CA ALA A 57 -8.70 19.00 -6.12
C ALA A 57 -8.96 18.38 -7.52
N ASN A 58 -8.37 17.21 -7.78
CA ASN A 58 -8.53 16.49 -9.04
C ASN A 58 -9.85 15.68 -9.13
N ARG A 59 -10.62 15.55 -8.03
CA ARG A 59 -11.95 14.90 -8.01
C ARG A 59 -11.98 13.50 -8.65
N LEU A 60 -11.00 12.66 -8.30
CA LEU A 60 -10.82 11.32 -8.88
C LEU A 60 -11.63 10.22 -8.16
N VAL A 61 -12.34 10.55 -7.09
CA VAL A 61 -13.12 9.58 -6.31
C VAL A 61 -14.36 9.16 -7.10
N VAL A 62 -14.51 7.87 -7.35
CA VAL A 62 -15.71 7.25 -7.94
C VAL A 62 -16.09 6.04 -7.09
N GLY A 63 -17.33 6.00 -6.61
CA GLY A 63 -17.81 4.95 -5.71
C GLY A 63 -17.30 5.16 -4.29
N SER A 64 -16.42 4.27 -3.82
CA SER A 64 -15.94 4.28 -2.44
C SER A 64 -15.00 5.45 -2.15
N GLN A 65 -15.07 6.00 -0.94
CA GLN A 65 -14.09 6.98 -0.44
C GLN A 65 -12.71 6.32 -0.29
N ALA A 66 -11.87 6.45 -1.31
CA ALA A 66 -10.61 5.74 -1.43
C ALA A 66 -9.51 6.64 -1.99
N ARG A 67 -8.27 6.30 -1.64
CA ARG A 67 -7.07 6.99 -2.10
C ARG A 67 -5.93 6.01 -2.33
N ILE A 68 -4.98 6.44 -3.16
CA ILE A 68 -3.74 5.74 -3.45
C ILE A 68 -2.58 6.73 -3.36
N LEU A 69 -1.41 6.25 -2.97
CA LEU A 69 -0.10 6.86 -3.22
C LEU A 69 0.94 5.73 -3.30
N TYR A 70 2.19 6.06 -3.60
CA TYR A 70 3.31 5.12 -3.50
C TYR A 70 4.10 5.37 -2.23
N SER A 71 4.49 4.31 -1.55
CA SER A 71 5.29 4.37 -0.33
C SER A 71 6.11 3.09 -0.20
N ASP A 72 7.23 3.16 0.53
CA ASP A 72 8.08 2.02 0.87
C ASP A 72 7.70 1.40 2.22
N GLN A 73 8.44 0.37 2.65
CA GLN A 73 8.14 -0.37 3.88
C GLN A 73 7.94 0.56 5.09
N GLU A 74 8.91 1.43 5.41
CA GLU A 74 8.82 2.36 6.55
C GLU A 74 7.61 3.30 6.42
N GLY A 75 7.39 3.86 5.24
CA GLY A 75 6.29 4.78 5.02
C GLY A 75 4.92 4.12 5.10
N ARG A 76 4.77 2.92 4.55
CA ARG A 76 3.49 2.18 4.60
C ARG A 76 3.16 1.78 6.05
N ILE A 77 4.14 1.34 6.85
CA ILE A 77 3.95 1.02 8.28
C ILE A 77 3.53 2.27 9.05
N ALA A 78 4.24 3.38 8.87
CA ALA A 78 3.98 4.62 9.60
C ALA A 78 2.57 5.16 9.28
N ILE A 79 2.15 5.12 8.01
CA ILE A 79 0.81 5.54 7.61
C ILE A 79 -0.26 4.59 8.18
N ALA A 80 -0.05 3.27 8.10
CA ALA A 80 -0.98 2.28 8.65
C ALA A 80 -1.19 2.47 10.16
N LEU A 81 -0.11 2.69 10.91
CA LEU A 81 -0.16 2.97 12.34
C LEU A 81 -0.92 4.27 12.65
N ALA A 82 -0.62 5.35 11.91
CA ALA A 82 -1.30 6.63 12.09
C ALA A 82 -2.80 6.55 11.76
N PHE A 83 -3.17 5.79 10.73
CA PHE A 83 -4.57 5.51 10.40
C PHE A 83 -5.27 4.70 11.49
N ASN A 84 -4.65 3.64 11.98
CA ASN A 84 -5.24 2.83 13.04
C ASN A 84 -5.44 3.65 14.33
N ASP A 85 -4.47 4.51 14.69
CA ASP A 85 -4.64 5.45 15.81
C ASP A 85 -5.75 6.47 15.56
N ALA A 86 -5.88 6.99 14.33
CA ALA A 86 -6.95 7.91 13.98
C ALA A 86 -8.34 7.27 14.09
N VAL A 87 -8.47 5.98 13.75
CA VAL A 87 -9.70 5.20 13.99
C VAL A 87 -9.93 5.00 15.49
N LYS A 88 -8.89 4.58 16.23
CA LYS A 88 -8.95 4.38 17.70
C LYS A 88 -9.38 5.63 18.46
N THR A 89 -8.91 6.79 18.04
CA THR A 89 -9.18 8.10 18.66
C THR A 89 -10.45 8.77 18.14
N GLY A 90 -11.11 8.19 17.12
CA GLY A 90 -12.30 8.76 16.49
C GLY A 90 -12.04 9.96 15.59
N ARG A 91 -10.77 10.28 15.28
CA ARG A 91 -10.40 11.29 14.25
C ARG A 91 -10.86 10.85 12.86
N VAL A 92 -10.88 9.54 12.61
CA VAL A 92 -11.58 8.91 11.49
C VAL A 92 -12.75 8.12 12.05
N SER A 93 -13.95 8.33 11.49
CA SER A 93 -15.19 7.90 12.15
C SER A 93 -15.53 6.41 12.03
N ALA A 94 -14.83 5.65 11.19
CA ALA A 94 -15.02 4.21 11.01
C ALA A 94 -13.70 3.53 10.59
N PRO A 95 -13.62 2.19 10.61
CA PRO A 95 -12.44 1.45 10.17
C PRO A 95 -11.96 1.83 8.75
N ILE A 96 -10.66 1.64 8.52
CA ILE A 96 -10.02 1.85 7.21
C ILE A 96 -9.57 0.50 6.68
N VAL A 97 -9.82 0.22 5.41
CA VAL A 97 -9.25 -0.95 4.73
C VAL A 97 -8.01 -0.52 3.98
N LEU A 98 -6.85 -1.08 4.32
CA LEU A 98 -5.65 -1.02 3.50
C LEU A 98 -5.70 -2.09 2.41
N SER A 99 -5.13 -1.78 1.25
CA SER A 99 -4.90 -2.72 0.16
C SER A 99 -3.87 -2.16 -0.81
N ARG A 100 -3.66 -2.83 -1.95
CA ARG A 100 -2.80 -2.39 -3.04
C ARG A 100 -3.23 -2.99 -4.36
N ASP A 101 -2.73 -2.43 -5.46
CA ASP A 101 -2.73 -3.17 -6.72
C ASP A 101 -1.68 -4.29 -6.65
N HIS A 102 -1.75 -5.27 -7.55
CA HIS A 102 -0.77 -6.34 -7.62
C HIS A 102 0.53 -5.85 -8.30
N HIS A 103 0.50 -4.72 -9.01
CA HIS A 103 1.67 -4.03 -9.55
C HIS A 103 2.55 -3.42 -8.42
N ASP A 104 3.20 -4.28 -7.66
CA ASP A 104 3.99 -3.94 -6.48
C ASP A 104 5.32 -4.73 -6.47
N VAL A 105 6.23 -4.34 -5.58
CA VAL A 105 7.61 -4.82 -5.47
C VAL A 105 7.76 -6.33 -5.23
N SER A 106 6.73 -6.99 -4.68
CA SER A 106 6.79 -8.42 -4.32
C SER A 106 5.55 -9.22 -4.68
N GLY A 107 4.46 -8.53 -5.06
CA GLY A 107 3.19 -9.18 -5.34
C GLY A 107 3.14 -9.88 -6.69
N THR A 108 4.06 -9.65 -7.62
CA THR A 108 3.90 -10.09 -9.02
C THR A 108 5.20 -10.58 -9.64
N ASP A 109 5.15 -11.80 -10.17
CA ASP A 109 6.14 -12.33 -11.10
C ASP A 109 5.61 -12.22 -12.53
N SER A 110 6.23 -11.35 -13.33
CA SER A 110 5.77 -10.97 -14.67
C SER A 110 6.97 -10.57 -15.55
N PRO A 111 7.52 -11.50 -16.37
CA PRO A 111 8.74 -11.25 -17.14
C PRO A 111 8.61 -10.12 -18.17
N PHE A 112 7.39 -9.74 -18.53
CA PHE A 112 7.11 -8.67 -19.48
C PHE A 112 6.78 -7.33 -18.83
N ARG A 113 6.72 -7.26 -17.49
CA ARG A 113 6.39 -6.01 -16.78
C ARG A 113 7.09 -5.91 -15.43
N GLU A 114 6.52 -6.42 -14.33
CA GLU A 114 7.03 -6.21 -12.97
C GLU A 114 8.43 -6.76 -12.72
N THR A 115 8.76 -7.93 -13.26
CA THR A 115 10.09 -8.56 -13.13
C THR A 115 10.92 -8.46 -14.40
N SER A 116 10.52 -7.59 -15.35
CA SER A 116 11.20 -7.44 -16.66
C SER A 116 12.63 -6.92 -16.60
N ASN A 117 13.01 -6.27 -15.50
CA ASN A 117 14.36 -5.77 -15.25
C ASN A 117 15.24 -6.75 -14.43
N ILE A 118 14.75 -7.95 -14.14
CA ILE A 118 15.50 -8.99 -13.44
C ILE A 118 16.30 -9.82 -14.46
N MET A 119 17.63 -9.79 -14.34
CA MET A 119 18.55 -10.28 -15.37
C MET A 119 19.31 -11.57 -15.00
N ASP A 120 19.04 -12.15 -13.84
CA ASP A 120 19.65 -13.41 -13.38
C ASP A 120 18.95 -14.66 -13.92
N GLY A 121 17.88 -14.48 -14.71
CA GLY A 121 17.04 -15.54 -15.27
C GLY A 121 15.82 -15.90 -14.42
N SER A 122 15.70 -15.37 -13.21
CA SER A 122 14.60 -15.70 -12.28
C SER A 122 13.27 -15.02 -12.63
N ALA A 123 13.26 -14.07 -13.58
CA ALA A 123 12.06 -13.39 -14.06
C ALA A 123 10.97 -14.33 -14.61
N LEU A 124 11.32 -15.55 -15.02
CA LEU A 124 10.41 -16.58 -15.54
C LEU A 124 9.79 -17.46 -14.44
N THR A 125 10.22 -17.30 -13.19
CA THR A 125 9.70 -18.06 -12.05
C THR A 125 8.41 -17.43 -11.52
N ALA A 126 7.76 -18.07 -10.54
CA ALA A 126 6.57 -17.55 -9.85
C ALA A 126 6.69 -17.66 -8.32
N ASP A 127 7.90 -17.96 -7.82
CA ASP A 127 8.14 -18.25 -6.42
C ASP A 127 7.90 -17.02 -5.54
N MET A 128 8.25 -15.82 -6.01
CA MET A 128 8.11 -14.58 -5.23
C MET A 128 6.64 -14.26 -4.94
N ALA A 129 5.78 -14.29 -5.96
CA ALA A 129 4.35 -14.00 -5.81
C ALA A 129 3.65 -15.04 -4.92
N VAL A 130 4.01 -16.32 -5.06
CA VAL A 130 3.48 -17.40 -4.21
C VAL A 130 3.96 -17.26 -2.76
N GLN A 131 5.25 -17.00 -2.54
CA GLN A 131 5.80 -16.78 -1.20
C GLN A 131 5.20 -15.53 -0.54
N ASN A 132 4.96 -14.45 -1.31
CA ASN A 132 4.36 -13.23 -0.80
C ASN A 132 2.94 -13.47 -0.29
N VAL A 133 2.06 -14.08 -1.09
CA VAL A 133 0.66 -14.31 -0.67
C VAL A 133 0.55 -15.26 0.51
N ILE A 134 1.38 -16.32 0.54
CA ILE A 134 1.45 -17.26 1.67
C ILE A 134 1.95 -16.50 2.89
N GLY A 135 3.03 -15.73 2.73
CA GLY A 135 3.59 -14.84 3.73
C GLY A 135 2.57 -13.93 4.38
N ASP A 136 1.70 -13.33 3.57
CA ASP A 136 0.69 -12.38 4.03
C ASP A 136 -0.44 -13.08 4.79
N SER A 137 -0.78 -14.32 4.40
CA SER A 137 -1.87 -15.09 4.99
C SER A 137 -1.68 -15.44 6.47
N PHE A 138 -0.43 -15.51 6.94
CA PHE A 138 -0.10 -15.84 8.33
C PHE A 138 0.50 -14.69 9.12
N ARG A 139 0.54 -13.48 8.56
CA ARG A 139 1.03 -12.26 9.23
C ARG A 139 -0.08 -11.26 9.57
N GLY A 140 -1.34 -11.64 9.41
CA GLY A 140 -2.50 -10.84 9.87
C GLY A 140 -3.24 -10.08 8.77
N ALA A 141 -3.04 -10.41 7.49
CA ALA A 141 -3.91 -9.88 6.44
C ALA A 141 -5.35 -10.32 6.70
N THR A 142 -6.31 -9.43 6.50
CA THR A 142 -7.74 -9.76 6.63
C THR A 142 -8.18 -10.68 5.49
N TRP A 143 -7.60 -10.50 4.30
CA TRP A 143 -7.67 -11.46 3.21
C TRP A 143 -6.42 -11.37 2.32
N VAL A 144 -6.21 -12.43 1.55
CA VAL A 144 -5.18 -12.51 0.52
C VAL A 144 -5.76 -13.03 -0.78
N SER A 145 -5.12 -12.74 -1.90
CA SER A 145 -5.50 -13.20 -3.24
C SER A 145 -4.28 -13.60 -4.05
N LEU A 146 -4.41 -14.66 -4.86
CA LEU A 146 -3.43 -15.06 -5.86
C LEU A 146 -4.14 -15.27 -7.19
N HIS A 147 -3.71 -14.55 -8.22
CA HIS A 147 -4.34 -14.55 -9.54
C HIS A 147 -3.36 -15.03 -10.62
N ASN A 148 -3.94 -15.49 -11.74
CA ASN A 148 -3.24 -15.79 -12.97
C ASN A 148 -3.67 -14.77 -14.03
N GLY A 149 -2.69 -14.08 -14.62
CA GLY A 149 -2.91 -13.25 -15.81
C GLY A 149 -3.13 -11.76 -15.56
N GLY A 150 -2.90 -11.26 -14.35
CA GLY A 150 -3.06 -9.85 -14.02
C GLY A 150 -2.20 -8.90 -14.85
N GLY A 151 -2.84 -8.26 -15.83
CA GLY A 151 -2.32 -7.09 -16.52
C GLY A 151 -1.47 -7.35 -17.77
N VAL A 152 -0.71 -8.45 -17.87
CA VAL A 152 -0.07 -8.85 -19.14
C VAL A 152 -0.79 -9.98 -19.89
N GLY A 153 -1.75 -10.66 -19.24
CA GLY A 153 -2.58 -11.69 -19.86
C GLY A 153 -2.39 -13.08 -19.27
N TRP A 154 -3.39 -13.93 -19.49
CA TRP A 154 -3.48 -15.28 -18.92
C TRP A 154 -2.26 -16.14 -19.27
N GLY A 155 -1.63 -16.73 -18.25
CA GLY A 155 -0.47 -17.62 -18.41
C GLY A 155 0.89 -16.91 -18.40
N ASP A 156 0.92 -15.59 -18.54
CA ASP A 156 2.16 -14.80 -18.62
C ASP A 156 2.56 -14.14 -17.29
N VAL A 157 1.74 -14.28 -16.24
CA VAL A 157 1.97 -13.64 -14.93
C VAL A 157 1.25 -14.38 -13.80
N ILE A 158 1.93 -14.47 -12.65
CA ILE A 158 1.35 -14.84 -11.37
C ILE A 158 1.43 -13.64 -10.44
N ASN A 159 0.28 -13.21 -9.92
CA ASN A 159 0.20 -11.97 -9.17
C ASN A 159 -0.76 -12.04 -7.98
N GLY A 160 -0.27 -11.69 -6.80
CA GLY A 160 -0.98 -11.69 -5.54
C GLY A 160 -1.14 -10.31 -4.90
N GLY A 161 -2.12 -10.24 -3.99
CA GLY A 161 -2.49 -9.04 -3.26
C GLY A 161 -3.08 -9.37 -1.90
N PHE A 162 -3.37 -8.32 -1.14
CA PHE A 162 -3.94 -8.43 0.20
C PHE A 162 -4.92 -7.30 0.49
N GLY A 163 -5.69 -7.48 1.56
CA GLY A 163 -6.31 -6.37 2.27
C GLY A 163 -6.24 -6.57 3.77
N MET A 164 -6.20 -5.45 4.48
CA MET A 164 -6.09 -5.40 5.94
C MET A 164 -7.04 -4.35 6.51
N LEU A 165 -7.88 -4.76 7.45
CA LEU A 165 -8.76 -3.88 8.18
C LEU A 165 -8.01 -3.24 9.37
N LEU A 166 -8.03 -1.92 9.43
CA LEU A 166 -7.61 -1.11 10.57
C LEU A 166 -8.85 -0.66 11.32
N ASP A 167 -9.15 -1.33 12.44
CA ASP A 167 -10.35 -1.11 13.24
C ASP A 167 -10.10 -0.31 14.53
N GLY A 168 -8.87 0.16 14.75
CA GLY A 168 -8.47 0.90 15.94
C GLY A 168 -8.14 0.02 17.15
N SER A 169 -8.21 -1.31 17.02
CA SER A 169 -7.75 -2.23 18.05
C SER A 169 -6.22 -2.14 18.24
N GLU A 170 -5.74 -2.61 19.39
CA GLU A 170 -4.30 -2.67 19.65
C GLU A 170 -3.60 -3.55 18.61
N VAL A 171 -2.62 -2.98 17.94
CA VAL A 171 -1.84 -3.72 16.95
C VAL A 171 -0.93 -4.68 17.70
N ARG A 172 -1.17 -5.99 17.55
CA ARG A 172 -0.30 -7.03 18.07
C ARG A 172 0.80 -7.29 17.06
N ASP A 173 2.05 -7.05 17.45
CA ASP A 173 3.29 -7.36 16.73
C ASP A 173 3.38 -6.84 15.28
N LEU A 174 3.81 -5.58 15.12
CA LEU A 174 4.32 -5.05 13.84
C LEU A 174 5.83 -5.25 13.66
N ASP A 175 6.48 -6.05 14.50
CA ASP A 175 7.93 -6.32 14.36
C ASP A 175 8.25 -7.10 13.06
N HIS A 176 7.23 -7.56 12.31
CA HIS A 176 7.39 -8.10 10.97
C HIS A 176 6.18 -7.76 10.05
N PRO A 177 6.16 -6.58 9.41
CA PRO A 177 4.98 -6.09 8.69
C PRO A 177 4.75 -6.80 7.34
N LEU A 178 3.47 -6.85 6.99
CA LEU A 178 2.81 -7.32 5.75
C LEU A 178 3.09 -6.48 4.49
N VAL A 179 4.16 -5.68 4.49
CA VAL A 179 4.16 -4.40 3.78
C VAL A 179 5.45 -4.09 3.05
#